data_AF-A0A951EHD7-F1
#
_entry.id   AF-A0A951EHD7-F1
#
_cell.length_a   1.000
_cell.length_b   1.000
_cell.length_c   1.000
_cell.angle_alpha   90.00
_cell.angle_beta   90.00
_cell.angle_gamma   90.00
#
_symmetry.space_group_name_H-M   'P 1'
#
loop_
_entity.id
_entity.type
_entity.pdbx_description
1 polymer ?
#
loop_
_entity_poly.entity_id
_entity_poly.type
_entity_poly.pdbx_seq_one_letter_code
_entity_poly.pdbx_strand_id
1 'polypeptide(L)'
;MNAIADHDLRAGIVMTCREINRTGLNQGTSGNVSHRIEGGMLITPTSLPYDRMTPGDIVPMSFDATYEGRHRPSSEWRFHRDILKAREDVNVVLHTHSVFCTTLAVHERGIPAFHYMIAVAGGNDIRCSHYVCFGTQELSDRALAALEGRYACLLGHHGLIVVAKTFERALWLAVEVETLAKMYVHALAIGEPPRLSDAEMAQVHEQIRRMSYGQAPDLDEVSDTPRVIASGG
;
A
#
# COMPACT_ATOMS: atom_id res chain seq x y z
N MET A 1 -2.23 -13.82 -21.17
CA MET A 1 -0.93 -13.15 -20.87
C MET A 1 0.21 -13.92 -21.52
N ASN A 2 1.24 -13.27 -22.08
CA ASN A 2 2.41 -13.98 -22.63
C ASN A 2 3.37 -14.42 -21.49
N ALA A 3 4.21 -15.44 -21.75
CA ALA A 3 5.05 -16.06 -20.71
C ALA A 3 6.09 -15.10 -20.10
N ILE A 4 6.57 -14.11 -20.87
CA ILE A 4 7.53 -13.11 -20.40
C ILE A 4 6.88 -12.16 -19.40
N ALA A 5 5.68 -11.64 -19.71
CA ALA A 5 4.95 -10.77 -18.81
C ALA A 5 4.54 -11.48 -17.51
N ASP A 6 4.14 -12.75 -17.57
CA ASP A 6 3.84 -13.53 -16.35
C ASP A 6 5.08 -13.70 -15.46
N HIS A 7 6.23 -14.05 -16.05
CA HIS A 7 7.49 -14.16 -15.31
C HIS A 7 7.90 -12.84 -14.64
N ASP A 8 7.78 -11.72 -15.34
CA ASP A 8 8.15 -10.40 -14.82
C ASP A 8 7.26 -9.95 -13.65
N LEU A 9 5.95 -10.23 -13.70
CA LEU A 9 5.04 -9.96 -12.59
C LEU A 9 5.38 -10.81 -11.36
N ARG A 10 5.68 -12.10 -11.56
CA ARG A 10 6.11 -12.99 -10.47
C ARG A 10 7.42 -12.51 -9.85
N ALA A 11 8.38 -12.10 -10.67
CA ALA A 11 9.63 -11.52 -10.20
C ALA A 11 9.39 -10.21 -9.45
N GLY A 12 8.49 -9.35 -9.92
CA GLY A 12 8.09 -8.11 -9.25
C GLY A 12 7.49 -8.36 -7.86
N ILE A 13 6.65 -9.38 -7.70
CA ILE A 13 6.12 -9.80 -6.40
C ILE A 13 7.27 -10.23 -5.46
N VAL A 14 8.15 -11.12 -5.92
CA VAL A 14 9.28 -11.61 -5.11
C VAL A 14 10.20 -10.47 -4.67
N MET A 15 10.53 -9.56 -5.58
CA MET A 15 11.35 -8.39 -5.27
C MET A 15 10.67 -7.47 -4.26
N THR A 16 9.37 -7.21 -4.43
CA THR A 16 8.58 -6.41 -3.48
C THR A 16 8.59 -7.04 -2.08
N CYS A 17 8.39 -8.35 -1.97
CA CYS A 17 8.44 -9.09 -0.71
C CYS A 17 9.79 -8.99 -0.01
N ARG A 18 10.90 -9.13 -0.76
CA ARG A 18 12.25 -8.97 -0.20
C ARG A 18 12.48 -7.54 0.29
N GLU A 19 11.95 -6.56 -0.43
CA GLU A 19 12.11 -5.15 -0.11
C GLU A 19 11.30 -4.72 1.11
N ILE A 20 10.08 -5.21 1.31
CA ILE A 20 9.32 -4.96 2.56
C ILE A 20 10.01 -5.57 3.79
N ASN A 21 10.70 -6.72 3.66
CA ASN A 21 11.53 -7.25 4.74
C ASN A 21 12.78 -6.38 4.96
N ARG A 22 13.46 -5.96 3.87
CA ARG A 22 14.69 -5.14 3.94
C ARG A 22 14.44 -3.79 4.61
N THR A 23 13.28 -3.18 4.36
CA THR A 23 12.87 -1.88 4.93
C THR A 23 12.35 -1.99 6.36
N GLY A 24 12.16 -3.21 6.88
CA GLY A 24 11.61 -3.44 8.22
C GLY A 24 10.09 -3.27 8.32
N LEU A 25 9.40 -3.07 7.19
CA LEU A 25 7.93 -3.03 7.12
C LEU A 25 7.30 -4.40 7.44
N ASN A 26 8.06 -5.48 7.25
CA ASN A 26 7.58 -6.83 7.45
C ASN A 26 8.62 -7.68 8.21
N GLN A 27 8.15 -8.62 9.04
CA GLN A 27 8.99 -9.52 9.81
C GLN A 27 8.69 -10.97 9.41
N GLY A 28 9.68 -11.65 8.83
CA GLY A 28 9.53 -13.03 8.38
C GLY A 28 8.56 -13.15 7.19
N THR A 29 7.39 -13.75 7.43
CA THR A 29 6.40 -14.17 6.41
C THR A 29 4.99 -13.64 6.68
N SER A 30 4.85 -12.62 7.53
CA SER A 30 3.53 -12.11 7.94
C SER A 30 2.78 -11.36 6.83
N GLY A 31 3.49 -10.59 6.00
CA GLY A 31 2.91 -9.87 4.88
C GLY A 31 2.55 -10.75 3.68
N ASN A 32 1.98 -10.14 2.66
CA ASN A 32 1.68 -10.77 1.39
C ASN A 32 1.49 -9.72 0.29
N VAL A 33 1.75 -10.12 -0.96
CA VAL A 33 1.67 -9.24 -2.13
C VAL A 33 0.93 -9.98 -3.24
N SER A 34 0.05 -9.27 -3.92
CA SER A 34 -0.59 -9.76 -5.15
C SER A 34 -0.50 -8.75 -6.29
N HIS A 35 -0.58 -9.27 -7.51
CA HIS A 35 -0.77 -8.47 -8.72
C HIS A 35 -1.94 -9.02 -9.55
N ARG A 36 -2.78 -8.13 -10.08
CA ARG A 36 -3.88 -8.48 -10.99
C ARG A 36 -3.36 -9.16 -12.26
N ILE A 37 -4.07 -10.18 -12.71
CA ILE A 37 -3.94 -10.73 -14.05
C ILE A 37 -5.35 -10.84 -14.67
N GLU A 38 -5.42 -11.21 -15.94
CA GLU A 38 -6.70 -11.49 -16.58
C GLU A 38 -7.45 -12.61 -15.85
N GLY A 39 -8.70 -12.35 -15.44
CA GLY A 39 -9.54 -13.33 -14.72
C GLY A 39 -9.17 -13.60 -13.27
N GLY A 40 -8.10 -12.98 -12.72
CA GLY A 40 -7.63 -13.29 -11.37
C GLY A 40 -6.45 -12.46 -10.88
N MET A 41 -5.57 -13.10 -10.13
CA MET A 41 -4.37 -12.51 -9.54
C MET A 41 -3.22 -13.52 -9.42
N LEU A 42 -2.00 -13.01 -9.37
CA LEU A 42 -0.83 -13.69 -8.85
C LEU A 42 -0.67 -13.27 -7.38
N ILE A 43 -0.50 -14.22 -6.45
CA ILE A 43 -0.33 -13.92 -5.02
C ILE A 43 0.80 -14.75 -4.40
N THR A 44 1.46 -14.19 -3.39
CA THR A 44 2.44 -14.92 -2.58
C THR A 44 1.85 -16.20 -1.98
N PRO A 45 2.61 -17.30 -1.92
CA PRO A 45 2.21 -18.51 -1.21
C PRO A 45 2.18 -18.30 0.31
N THR A 46 1.43 -19.13 1.02
CA THR A 46 1.40 -19.09 2.49
C THR A 46 2.75 -19.50 3.09
N SER A 47 3.23 -18.73 4.07
CA SER A 47 4.32 -19.10 4.99
C SER A 47 5.68 -19.45 4.35
N LEU A 48 5.91 -19.11 3.08
CA LEU A 48 7.21 -19.32 2.44
C LEU A 48 8.15 -18.14 2.73
N PRO A 49 9.34 -18.37 3.30
CA PRO A 49 10.32 -17.30 3.52
C PRO A 49 10.71 -16.56 2.24
N TYR A 50 10.66 -15.23 2.26
CA TYR A 50 10.85 -14.39 1.07
C TYR A 50 12.28 -14.43 0.49
N ASP A 51 13.27 -14.75 1.32
CA ASP A 51 14.66 -15.00 0.91
C ASP A 51 14.79 -16.25 0.04
N ARG A 52 13.95 -17.27 0.30
CA ARG A 52 13.91 -18.54 -0.44
C ARG A 52 12.87 -18.57 -1.57
N MET A 53 11.94 -17.62 -1.58
CA MET A 53 10.88 -17.53 -2.57
C MET A 53 11.43 -17.18 -3.95
N THR A 54 10.97 -17.92 -4.97
CA THR A 54 11.30 -17.72 -6.38
C THR A 54 10.06 -17.37 -7.18
N PRO A 55 10.18 -16.82 -8.40
CA PRO A 55 9.01 -16.54 -9.26
C PRO A 55 8.08 -17.76 -9.48
N GLY A 56 8.65 -18.97 -9.54
CA GLY A 56 7.89 -20.22 -9.68
C GLY A 56 7.08 -20.63 -8.44
N ASP A 57 7.27 -19.96 -7.31
CA ASP A 57 6.48 -20.18 -6.08
C ASP A 57 5.19 -19.37 -6.01
N ILE A 58 5.08 -18.32 -6.84
CA ILE A 58 3.92 -17.43 -6.85
C ILE A 58 2.68 -18.20 -7.33
N VAL A 59 1.56 -17.98 -6.67
CA VAL A 59 0.34 -18.75 -6.87
C VAL A 59 -0.62 -17.97 -7.77
N PRO A 60 -0.92 -18.45 -9.00
CA PRO A 60 -2.04 -17.93 -9.77
C PRO A 60 -3.37 -18.35 -9.13
N MET A 61 -4.28 -17.40 -8.99
CA MET A 61 -5.59 -17.58 -8.38
C MET A 61 -6.66 -16.82 -9.15
N SER A 62 -7.71 -17.51 -9.56
CA SER A 62 -8.86 -16.95 -10.26
C SER A 62 -9.81 -16.22 -9.31
N PHE A 63 -10.61 -15.30 -9.85
CA PHE A 63 -11.61 -14.55 -9.07
C PHE A 63 -12.81 -15.38 -8.59
N ASP A 64 -12.91 -16.65 -9.00
CA ASP A 64 -13.84 -17.66 -8.47
C ASP A 64 -13.26 -18.46 -7.28
N ALA A 65 -12.05 -18.10 -6.85
CA ALA A 65 -11.28 -18.74 -5.78
C ALA A 65 -10.64 -20.11 -6.09
N THR A 66 -10.57 -20.49 -7.36
CA THR A 66 -9.71 -21.60 -7.80
C THR A 66 -8.24 -21.14 -7.92
N TYR A 67 -7.28 -22.04 -7.69
CA TYR A 67 -5.85 -21.74 -7.80
C TYR A 67 -5.08 -22.91 -8.42
N GLU A 68 -3.93 -22.60 -9.00
CA GLU A 68 -3.02 -23.59 -9.58
C GLU A 68 -1.61 -23.47 -8.97
N GLY A 69 -0.78 -24.50 -9.14
CA GLY A 69 0.60 -24.53 -8.67
C GLY A 69 0.83 -25.39 -7.42
N ARG A 70 2.10 -25.46 -7.01
CA ARG A 70 2.56 -26.39 -5.95
C ARG A 70 2.22 -25.94 -4.53
N HIS A 71 2.02 -24.65 -4.33
CA HIS A 71 1.80 -24.05 -3.02
C HIS A 71 0.37 -23.57 -2.86
N ARG A 72 -0.09 -23.51 -1.62
CA ARG A 72 -1.34 -22.81 -1.29
C ARG A 72 -1.10 -21.30 -1.34
N PRO A 73 -2.07 -20.49 -1.80
CA PRO A 73 -1.97 -19.04 -1.74
C PRO A 73 -1.91 -18.57 -0.27
N SER A 74 -1.52 -17.31 -0.03
CA SER A 74 -1.61 -16.66 1.29
C SER A 74 -2.95 -16.97 1.96
N SER A 75 -2.98 -17.18 3.29
CA SER A 75 -4.21 -17.35 4.08
C SER A 75 -5.18 -16.17 3.94
N GLU A 76 -4.70 -15.03 3.46
CA GLU A 76 -5.41 -13.77 3.38
C GLU A 76 -5.81 -13.36 1.96
N TRP A 77 -5.76 -14.32 1.02
CA TRP A 77 -6.11 -14.10 -0.38
C TRP A 77 -7.48 -13.43 -0.60
N ARG A 78 -8.43 -13.55 0.33
CA ARG A 78 -9.81 -13.04 0.18
C ARG A 78 -9.86 -11.53 -0.02
N PHE A 79 -9.17 -10.75 0.83
CA PHE A 79 -9.17 -9.30 0.65
C PHE A 79 -8.41 -8.89 -0.60
N HIS A 80 -7.32 -9.57 -0.97
CA HIS A 80 -6.64 -9.32 -2.25
C HIS A 80 -7.59 -9.50 -3.42
N ARG A 81 -8.30 -10.63 -3.45
CA ARG A 81 -9.28 -10.96 -4.49
C ARG A 81 -10.37 -9.90 -4.56
N ASP A 82 -11.00 -9.57 -3.45
CA ASP A 82 -12.19 -8.71 -3.46
C ASP A 82 -11.84 -7.25 -3.71
N ILE A 83 -10.71 -6.77 -3.18
CA ILE A 83 -10.16 -5.44 -3.51
C ILE A 83 -9.90 -5.35 -5.01
N LEU A 84 -9.20 -6.33 -5.60
CA LEU A 84 -8.92 -6.31 -7.03
C LEU A 84 -10.22 -6.43 -7.85
N LYS A 85 -11.22 -7.20 -7.42
CA LYS A 85 -12.51 -7.24 -8.14
C LYS A 85 -13.26 -5.90 -8.08
N ALA A 86 -13.21 -5.20 -6.96
CA ALA A 86 -13.96 -3.95 -6.75
C ALA A 86 -13.26 -2.70 -7.30
N ARG A 87 -11.92 -2.73 -7.44
CA ARG A 87 -11.10 -1.57 -7.79
C ARG A 87 -10.28 -1.81 -9.05
N GLU A 88 -10.83 -1.49 -10.21
CA GLU A 88 -10.14 -1.61 -11.51
C GLU A 88 -9.01 -0.58 -11.70
N ASP A 89 -8.97 0.47 -10.87
CA ASP A 89 -7.93 1.51 -10.91
C ASP A 89 -6.59 1.07 -10.29
N VAL A 90 -6.52 -0.11 -9.67
CA VAL A 90 -5.31 -0.67 -9.04
C VAL A 90 -5.01 -2.09 -9.53
N ASN A 91 -3.72 -2.44 -9.49
CA ASN A 91 -3.22 -3.75 -9.90
C ASN A 91 -2.48 -4.47 -8.78
N VAL A 92 -1.94 -3.75 -7.79
CA VAL A 92 -1.14 -4.30 -6.71
C VAL A 92 -1.86 -4.13 -5.39
N VAL A 93 -1.89 -5.19 -4.59
CA VAL A 93 -2.28 -5.15 -3.18
C VAL A 93 -1.09 -5.64 -2.38
N LEU A 94 -0.67 -4.84 -1.40
CA LEU A 94 0.46 -5.10 -0.52
C LEU A 94 -0.04 -5.03 0.92
N HIS A 95 0.15 -6.12 1.66
CA HIS A 95 -0.17 -6.22 3.07
C HIS A 95 1.08 -6.43 3.90
N THR A 96 1.20 -5.71 5.01
CA THR A 96 2.32 -5.82 5.96
C THR A 96 1.83 -5.68 7.40
N HIS A 97 2.63 -6.18 8.34
CA HIS A 97 2.46 -5.93 9.78
C HIS A 97 3.52 -4.91 10.22
N SER A 98 3.52 -3.73 9.58
CA SER A 98 4.50 -2.69 9.87
C SER A 98 4.29 -2.11 11.27
N VAL A 99 5.37 -1.84 12.00
CA VAL A 99 5.35 -1.71 13.46
C VAL A 99 4.47 -0.56 13.94
N PHE A 100 4.62 0.63 13.37
CA PHE A 100 3.87 1.81 13.82
C PHE A 100 2.43 1.80 13.32
N CYS A 101 2.17 1.36 12.09
CA CYS A 101 0.81 1.12 11.61
C CYS A 101 0.08 0.11 12.50
N THR A 102 0.73 -1.00 12.82
CA THR A 102 0.17 -2.04 13.69
C THR A 102 -0.01 -1.52 15.11
N THR A 103 0.91 -0.69 15.62
CA THR A 103 0.76 -0.02 16.93
C THR A 103 -0.50 0.83 17.01
N LEU A 104 -0.88 1.55 15.94
CA LEU A 104 -2.16 2.27 15.90
C LEU A 104 -3.34 1.31 15.72
N ALA A 105 -3.18 0.29 14.88
CA ALA A 105 -4.23 -0.66 14.55
C ALA A 105 -4.65 -1.53 15.74
N VAL A 106 -3.75 -1.89 16.67
CA VAL A 106 -4.12 -2.58 17.92
C VAL A 106 -4.97 -1.72 18.87
N HIS A 107 -5.06 -0.42 18.61
CA HIS A 107 -5.98 0.50 19.27
C HIS A 107 -7.20 0.85 18.41
N GLU A 108 -7.37 0.17 17.27
CA GLU A 108 -8.38 0.46 16.24
C GLU A 108 -8.41 1.95 15.84
N ARG A 109 -7.22 2.58 15.84
CA ARG A 109 -7.05 4.02 15.67
C ARG A 109 -6.56 4.32 14.25
N GLY A 110 -7.33 5.11 13.50
CA GLY A 110 -6.90 5.67 12.22
C GLY A 110 -5.88 6.81 12.37
N ILE A 111 -5.32 7.24 11.23
CA ILE A 111 -4.38 8.36 11.15
C ILE A 111 -5.11 9.57 10.54
N PRO A 112 -5.33 10.66 11.30
CA PRO A 112 -6.00 11.86 10.79
C PRO A 112 -5.06 12.71 9.93
N ALA A 113 -5.56 13.79 9.33
CA ALA A 113 -4.79 14.82 8.62
C ALA A 113 -3.87 15.66 9.55
N PHE A 114 -3.03 15.03 10.38
CA PHE A 114 -2.03 15.72 11.20
C PHE A 114 -0.83 16.20 10.37
N HIS A 115 -0.65 15.64 9.16
CA HIS A 115 0.39 15.98 8.20
C HIS A 115 -0.18 15.93 6.77
N TYR A 116 0.20 16.87 5.91
CA TYR A 116 -0.38 17.01 4.56
C TYR A 116 -0.20 15.76 3.67
N MET A 117 0.90 15.02 3.88
CA MET A 117 1.19 13.79 3.12
C MET A 117 0.14 12.69 3.32
N ILE A 118 -0.78 12.80 4.28
CA ILE A 118 -1.96 11.91 4.35
C ILE A 118 -2.74 11.88 3.03
N ALA A 119 -2.73 12.99 2.27
CA ALA A 119 -3.36 13.09 0.96
C ALA A 119 -2.89 12.02 -0.03
N VAL A 120 -1.67 11.50 0.10
CA VAL A 120 -1.12 10.48 -0.82
C VAL A 120 -1.78 9.11 -0.66
N ALA A 121 -2.48 8.89 0.46
CA ALA A 121 -3.38 7.75 0.68
C ALA A 121 -4.78 7.97 0.07
N GLY A 122 -5.00 9.06 -0.67
CA GLY A 122 -6.21 9.32 -1.47
C GLY A 122 -7.29 10.17 -0.79
N GLY A 123 -7.17 10.46 0.51
CA GLY A 123 -8.16 11.25 1.24
C GLY A 123 -7.56 12.06 2.38
N ASN A 124 -8.38 12.42 3.37
CA ASN A 124 -7.99 13.26 4.51
C ASN A 124 -7.64 12.44 5.77
N ASP A 125 -7.59 11.12 5.64
CA ASP A 125 -7.24 10.19 6.71
C ASP A 125 -6.78 8.84 6.15
N ILE A 126 -6.23 8.01 7.03
CA ILE A 126 -6.04 6.57 6.83
C ILE A 126 -6.91 5.86 7.86
N ARG A 127 -7.97 5.20 7.40
CA ARG A 127 -8.97 4.57 8.27
C ARG A 127 -8.44 3.28 8.89
N CYS A 128 -8.91 2.94 10.08
CA CYS A 128 -8.70 1.65 10.71
C CYS A 128 -10.03 0.91 10.79
N SER A 129 -10.07 -0.34 10.33
CA SER A 129 -11.23 -1.22 10.52
C SER A 129 -11.22 -1.86 11.91
N HIS A 130 -12.39 -2.26 12.41
CA HIS A 130 -12.48 -3.10 13.60
C HIS A 130 -11.89 -4.49 13.36
N TYR A 131 -11.42 -5.14 14.43
CA TYR A 131 -10.86 -6.48 14.35
C TYR A 131 -11.87 -7.50 13.80
N VAL A 132 -11.37 -8.31 12.88
CA VAL A 132 -12.01 -9.53 12.41
C VAL A 132 -10.92 -10.58 12.23
N CYS A 133 -11.25 -11.84 12.50
CA CYS A 133 -10.30 -12.94 12.33
C CYS A 133 -9.74 -12.99 10.89
N PHE A 134 -8.42 -13.17 10.78
CA PHE A 134 -7.72 -13.18 9.49
C PHE A 134 -8.23 -14.28 8.55
N GLY A 135 -8.12 -14.02 7.25
CA GLY A 135 -8.54 -14.97 6.21
C GLY A 135 -10.07 -15.19 6.09
N THR A 136 -10.90 -14.48 6.85
CA THR A 136 -12.38 -14.55 6.73
C THR A 136 -12.91 -13.65 5.62
N GLN A 137 -14.14 -13.92 5.15
CA GLN A 137 -14.84 -13.00 4.23
C GLN A 137 -15.16 -11.67 4.91
N GLU A 138 -15.54 -11.70 6.19
CA GLU A 138 -15.87 -10.48 6.92
C GLU A 138 -14.66 -9.51 7.00
N LEU A 139 -13.43 -10.01 7.19
CA LEU A 139 -12.24 -9.14 7.13
C LEU A 139 -12.10 -8.46 5.76
N SER A 140 -12.40 -9.19 4.68
CA SER A 140 -12.38 -8.65 3.31
C SER A 140 -13.37 -7.50 3.14
N ASP A 141 -14.59 -7.68 3.62
CA ASP A 141 -15.65 -6.67 3.54
C ASP A 141 -15.28 -5.41 4.35
N ARG A 142 -14.64 -5.58 5.52
CA ARG A 142 -14.12 -4.47 6.33
C ARG A 142 -12.97 -3.72 5.66
N ALA A 143 -12.05 -4.45 5.02
CA ALA A 143 -10.93 -3.85 4.29
C ALA A 143 -11.44 -2.99 3.12
N LEU A 144 -12.42 -3.48 2.36
CA LEU A 144 -13.06 -2.73 1.27
C LEU A 144 -13.71 -1.42 1.77
N ALA A 145 -14.48 -1.48 2.85
CA ALA A 145 -15.10 -0.30 3.44
C ALA A 145 -14.05 0.72 3.92
N ALA A 146 -12.98 0.25 4.56
CA ALA A 146 -11.90 1.13 5.01
C ALA A 146 -11.14 1.77 3.83
N LEU A 147 -11.05 1.08 2.68
CA LEU A 147 -10.40 1.55 1.45
C LEU A 147 -11.28 2.42 0.54
N GLU A 148 -12.54 2.68 0.88
CA GLU A 148 -13.42 3.51 0.04
C GLU A 148 -12.86 4.93 -0.13
N GLY A 149 -12.48 5.29 -1.36
CA GLY A 149 -11.81 6.57 -1.63
C GLY A 149 -10.42 6.69 -0.98
N ARG A 150 -9.76 5.56 -0.68
CA ARG A 150 -8.40 5.48 -0.13
C ARG A 150 -7.54 4.49 -0.92
N TYR A 151 -6.23 4.64 -0.76
CA TYR A 151 -5.18 3.75 -1.27
C TYR A 151 -4.45 3.01 -0.13
N ALA A 152 -4.76 3.32 1.13
CA ALA A 152 -4.23 2.61 2.29
C ALA A 152 -5.28 2.55 3.42
N CYS A 153 -5.26 1.47 4.18
CA CYS A 153 -6.05 1.34 5.42
C CYS A 153 -5.35 0.46 6.45
N LEU A 154 -5.73 0.62 7.71
CA LEU A 154 -5.31 -0.23 8.81
C LEU A 154 -6.38 -1.30 9.10
N LEU A 155 -5.93 -2.46 9.55
CA LEU A 155 -6.77 -3.57 10.01
C LEU A 155 -6.61 -3.71 11.52
N GLY A 156 -7.72 -3.54 12.27
CA GLY A 156 -7.73 -3.59 13.72
C GLY A 156 -7.04 -4.84 14.27
N HIS A 157 -6.13 -4.65 15.23
CA HIS A 157 -5.30 -5.72 15.81
C HIS A 157 -4.49 -6.55 14.80
N HIS A 158 -4.15 -5.99 13.64
CA HIS A 158 -3.60 -6.79 12.54
C HIS A 158 -2.46 -6.09 11.77
N GLY A 159 -2.74 -5.08 10.96
CA GLY A 159 -1.69 -4.51 10.10
C GLY A 159 -2.16 -3.47 9.09
N LEU A 160 -1.42 -3.33 8.00
CA LEU A 160 -1.61 -2.33 6.94
C LEU A 160 -1.98 -3.01 5.62
N ILE A 161 -2.93 -2.46 4.88
CA ILE A 161 -3.13 -2.74 3.45
C ILE A 161 -2.83 -1.48 2.65
N VAL A 162 -2.09 -1.63 1.56
CA VAL A 162 -1.84 -0.61 0.54
C VAL A 162 -2.25 -1.15 -0.83
N VAL A 163 -2.85 -0.29 -1.66
CA VAL A 163 -3.23 -0.61 -3.05
C VAL A 163 -2.66 0.41 -4.02
N ALA A 164 -2.16 -0.04 -5.16
CA ALA A 164 -1.58 0.84 -6.18
C ALA A 164 -1.61 0.25 -7.59
N LYS A 165 -1.26 1.08 -8.58
CA LYS A 165 -1.15 0.66 -10.00
C LYS A 165 0.11 -0.15 -10.29
N THR A 166 1.20 0.09 -9.57
CA THR A 166 2.51 -0.54 -9.78
C THR A 166 3.13 -0.96 -8.46
N PHE A 167 4.12 -1.87 -8.51
CA PHE A 167 4.85 -2.32 -7.33
C PHE A 167 5.61 -1.19 -6.65
N GLU A 168 6.24 -0.31 -7.43
CA GLU A 168 7.02 0.84 -6.94
C GLU A 168 6.11 1.79 -6.15
N ARG A 169 4.90 2.07 -6.68
CA ARG A 169 3.94 2.93 -6.00
C ARG A 169 3.38 2.28 -4.73
N ALA A 170 3.11 0.97 -4.74
CA ALA A 170 2.64 0.25 -3.57
C ALA A 170 3.70 0.27 -2.46
N LEU A 171 4.95 -0.02 -2.79
CA LEU A 171 6.05 -0.02 -1.84
C LEU A 171 6.30 1.38 -1.27
N TRP A 172 6.39 2.40 -2.14
CA TRP A 172 6.55 3.79 -1.71
C TRP A 172 5.45 4.21 -0.74
N LEU A 173 4.19 3.88 -1.06
CA LEU A 173 3.05 4.26 -0.22
C LEU A 173 3.06 3.49 1.11
N ALA A 174 3.48 2.22 1.13
CA ALA A 174 3.64 1.47 2.38
C ALA A 174 4.71 2.07 3.30
N VAL A 175 5.84 2.50 2.74
CA VAL A 175 6.91 3.20 3.50
C VAL A 175 6.41 4.54 4.02
N GLU A 176 5.71 5.31 3.19
CA GLU A 176 5.17 6.62 3.56
C GLU A 176 4.13 6.51 4.68
N VAL A 177 3.21 5.54 4.58
CA VAL A 177 2.17 5.32 5.60
C VAL A 177 2.76 4.86 6.93
N GLU A 178 3.76 3.98 6.92
CA GLU A 178 4.49 3.61 8.14
C GLU A 178 5.23 4.83 8.75
N THR A 179 5.80 5.68 7.92
CA THR A 179 6.48 6.91 8.36
C THR A 179 5.49 7.88 9.01
N LEU A 180 4.32 8.08 8.40
CA LEU A 180 3.23 8.88 8.96
C LEU A 180 2.71 8.28 10.27
N ALA A 181 2.54 6.96 10.34
CA ALA A 181 2.15 6.27 11.56
C ALA A 181 3.18 6.49 12.68
N LYS A 182 4.48 6.39 12.37
CA LYS A 182 5.58 6.65 13.31
C LYS A 182 5.55 8.08 13.83
N MET A 183 5.44 9.05 12.94
CA MET A 183 5.34 10.46 13.31
C MET A 183 4.12 10.72 14.20
N TYR A 184 2.96 10.14 13.86
CA TYR A 184 1.74 10.31 14.63
C TYR A 184 1.85 9.70 16.03
N VAL A 185 2.36 8.46 16.15
CA VAL A 185 2.61 7.81 17.45
C VAL A 185 3.54 8.66 18.32
N HIS A 186 4.61 9.22 17.75
CA HIS A 186 5.49 10.10 18.50
C HIS A 186 4.85 11.46 18.85
N ALA A 187 4.06 12.03 17.96
CA ALA A 187 3.30 13.26 18.25
C ALA A 187 2.35 13.06 19.43
N LEU A 188 1.65 11.92 19.47
CA LEU A 188 0.74 11.56 20.56
C LEU A 188 1.43 11.46 21.94
N ALA A 189 2.73 11.17 21.98
CA ALA A 189 3.49 11.19 23.23
C ALA A 189 3.69 12.61 23.79
N ILE A 190 3.60 13.63 22.94
CA ILE A 190 3.61 15.06 23.33
C ILE A 190 2.18 15.53 23.64
N GLY A 191 1.20 15.08 22.86
CA GLY A 191 -0.23 15.41 22.98
C GLY A 191 -0.97 15.14 21.67
N GLU A 192 -2.28 15.40 21.63
CA GLU A 192 -3.03 15.29 20.36
C GLU A 192 -2.55 16.38 19.39
N PRO A 193 -1.99 16.04 18.21
CA PRO A 193 -1.54 17.04 17.26
C PRO A 193 -2.73 17.76 16.61
N PRO A 194 -2.62 19.06 16.30
CA PRO A 194 -3.62 19.76 15.50
C PRO A 194 -3.75 19.11 14.12
N ARG A 195 -4.94 19.21 13.54
CA ARG A 195 -5.28 18.62 12.24
C ARG A 195 -5.46 19.73 11.22
N LEU A 196 -5.00 19.48 10.00
CA LEU A 196 -5.34 20.30 8.85
C LEU A 196 -6.85 20.23 8.62
N SER A 197 -7.45 21.38 8.33
CA SER A 197 -8.85 21.51 7.95
C SER A 197 -9.11 20.89 6.57
N ASP A 198 -10.38 20.62 6.26
CA ASP A 198 -10.77 20.12 4.94
C ASP A 198 -10.40 21.09 3.82
N ALA A 199 -10.41 22.41 4.09
CA ALA A 199 -10.00 23.43 3.12
C ALA A 199 -8.48 23.36 2.83
N GLU A 200 -7.66 23.22 3.86
CA GLU A 200 -6.19 23.05 3.70
C GLU A 200 -5.89 21.73 2.96
N MET A 201 -6.56 20.64 3.32
CA MET A 201 -6.38 19.36 2.62
C MET A 201 -6.87 19.42 1.16
N ALA A 202 -7.93 20.17 0.86
CA ALA A 202 -8.38 20.36 -0.52
C ALA A 202 -7.31 21.07 -1.37
N GLN A 203 -6.61 22.06 -0.81
CA GLN A 203 -5.47 22.71 -1.47
C GLN A 203 -4.33 21.72 -1.72
N VAL A 204 -4.00 20.86 -0.74
CA VAL A 204 -2.98 19.83 -0.88
C VAL A 204 -3.34 18.83 -2.00
N HIS A 205 -4.59 18.37 -2.06
CA HIS A 205 -5.07 17.47 -3.12
C HIS A 205 -4.99 18.12 -4.50
N GLU A 206 -5.27 19.41 -4.61
CA GLU A 206 -5.10 20.16 -5.86
C GLU A 206 -3.63 20.24 -6.27
N GLN A 207 -2.72 20.54 -5.33
CA GLN A 207 -1.29 20.59 -5.62
C GLN A 207 -0.75 19.24 -6.06
N ILE A 208 -1.06 18.14 -5.34
CA ILE A 208 -0.63 16.79 -5.70
C ILE A 208 -1.12 16.39 -7.10
N ARG A 209 -2.34 16.78 -7.48
CA ARG A 209 -2.87 16.52 -8.83
C ARG A 209 -2.13 17.27 -9.93
N ARG A 210 -1.54 18.43 -9.62
CA ARG A 210 -0.75 19.24 -10.56
C ARG A 210 0.73 18.82 -10.62
N MET A 211 1.22 18.11 -9.60
CA MET A 211 2.60 17.63 -9.58
C MET A 211 2.82 16.55 -10.65
N SER A 212 3.90 16.71 -11.42
CA SER A 212 4.42 15.69 -12.31
C SER A 212 5.80 15.25 -11.83
N TYR A 213 6.27 14.07 -12.24
CA TYR A 213 7.61 13.61 -11.86
C TYR A 213 8.68 14.63 -12.28
N GLY A 214 9.41 15.17 -11.30
CA GLY A 214 10.46 16.16 -11.54
C GLY A 214 9.98 17.60 -11.76
N GLN A 215 8.68 17.89 -11.63
CA GLN A 215 8.14 19.25 -11.72
C GLN A 215 7.08 19.52 -10.64
N ALA A 216 7.42 20.42 -9.72
CA ALA A 216 6.44 20.99 -8.80
C ALA A 216 5.61 22.06 -9.53
N PRO A 217 4.32 22.25 -9.17
CA PRO A 217 3.56 23.38 -9.68
C PRO A 217 4.13 24.69 -9.12
N ASP A 218 4.19 25.73 -9.94
CA ASP A 218 4.50 27.09 -9.48
C ASP A 218 3.39 27.58 -8.57
N LEU A 219 3.70 27.87 -7.31
CA LEU A 219 2.67 28.17 -6.31
C LEU A 219 2.38 29.66 -6.13
N ASP A 220 3.21 30.58 -6.64
CA ASP A 220 3.03 32.03 -6.40
C ASP A 220 3.57 32.94 -7.54
N GLU A 221 3.32 32.61 -8.82
CA GLU A 221 3.93 33.32 -10.00
C GLU A 221 5.48 33.35 -10.02
N VAL A 222 6.13 32.68 -9.06
CA VAL A 222 7.58 32.52 -8.98
C VAL A 222 7.93 31.08 -9.37
N SER A 223 8.57 30.92 -10.53
CA SER A 223 9.07 29.64 -11.02
C SER A 223 10.54 29.42 -10.63
N ASP A 224 10.92 28.20 -10.29
CA ASP A 224 12.31 27.80 -10.09
C ASP A 224 13.03 27.57 -11.44
N THR A 225 13.54 28.65 -12.04
CA THR A 225 14.23 28.55 -13.33
C THR A 225 15.65 27.99 -13.13
N PRO A 226 16.01 26.85 -13.74
CA PRO A 226 17.36 26.32 -13.64
C PRO A 226 18.36 27.32 -14.24
N ARG A 227 19.48 27.56 -13.54
CA ARG A 227 20.54 28.43 -14.04
C ARG A 227 21.16 27.80 -15.29
N VAL A 228 21.12 28.50 -16.42
CA VAL A 228 21.82 28.07 -17.64
C VAL A 228 23.32 28.08 -17.37
N ILE A 229 23.93 26.91 -17.22
CA ILE A 229 25.37 26.77 -17.18
C ILE A 229 25.85 26.82 -18.64
N ALA A 230 26.48 27.91 -19.05
CA ALA A 230 27.19 27.95 -20.32
C ALA A 230 28.26 26.85 -20.27
N SER A 231 28.15 25.86 -21.16
CA SER A 231 29.19 24.85 -21.35
C SER A 231 30.49 25.58 -21.69
N GLY A 232 31.43 25.60 -20.75
CA GLY A 232 32.78 26.09 -20.99
C GLY A 232 33.39 25.33 -22.17
N GLY A 233 33.90 26.08 -23.13
CA GLY A 233 34.58 25.56 -24.33
C GLY A 233 35.93 24.94 -24.04
#